data_AF-A0A535DQF9-F1
#
_entry.id   AF-A0A535DQF9-F1
#
_cell.length_a   1.000
_cell.length_b   1.000
_cell.length_c   1.000
_cell.angle_alpha   90.00
_cell.angle_beta   90.00
_cell.angle_gamma   90.00
#
_symmetry.space_group_name_H-M   'P 1'
#
loop_
_entity.id
_entity.type
_entity.pdbx_description
1 polymer ?
#
loop_
_entity_poly.entity_id
_entity_poly.type
_entity_poly.pdbx_seq_one_letter_code
_entity_poly.pdbx_strand_id
1 'polypeptide(L)'
;MGLLSKVLGGGQKEEIEVEAPPCPHTSLIQRWENANEMGKKELARYICTSCGETFSYEQAEKILNPDRADTGAARVFADEAREEEPSVR
;
A
#
# COMPACT_ATOMS: atom_id res chain seq x y z
N MET A 1 -42.20 -16.64 26.94
CA MET A 1 -43.11 -16.27 25.84
C MET A 1 -43.34 -14.77 25.95
N GLY A 2 -42.70 -13.84 25.23
CA GLY A 2 -42.17 -13.88 23.88
C GLY A 2 -42.93 -12.88 22.99
N LEU A 3 -42.74 -11.57 23.21
CA LEU A 3 -43.22 -10.48 22.35
C LEU A 3 -42.15 -9.36 22.33
N LEU A 4 -41.06 -9.53 21.57
CA LEU A 4 -40.92 -9.04 20.18
C LEU A 4 -40.57 -7.53 20.16
N SER A 5 -39.33 -7.14 20.47
CA SER A 5 -38.16 -7.20 19.57
C SER A 5 -38.22 -6.30 18.32
N LYS A 6 -39.03 -5.23 18.28
CA LYS A 6 -39.22 -4.41 17.06
C LYS A 6 -38.99 -2.90 17.21
N VAL A 7 -37.99 -2.50 17.99
CA VAL A 7 -37.49 -1.09 18.02
C VAL A 7 -36.00 -0.98 17.65
N LEU A 8 -35.38 -2.06 17.17
CA LEU A 8 -34.09 -2.00 16.46
C LEU A 8 -34.34 -1.82 14.96
N GLY A 9 -34.89 -0.67 14.59
CA GLY A 9 -34.94 -0.20 13.20
C GLY A 9 -33.80 0.79 12.96
N GLY A 10 -32.57 0.41 13.32
CA GLY A 10 -31.37 1.16 12.99
C GLY A 10 -31.24 1.20 11.47
N GLY A 11 -31.45 2.39 10.91
CA GLY A 11 -31.45 2.62 9.47
C GLY A 11 -30.25 1.97 8.82
N GLN A 12 -30.52 1.09 7.85
CA GLN A 12 -29.52 0.72 6.87
C GLN A 12 -29.09 2.02 6.20
N LYS A 13 -27.87 2.46 6.52
CA LYS A 13 -27.18 3.49 5.79
C LYS A 13 -26.91 2.87 4.42
N GLU A 14 -27.82 3.11 3.47
CA GLU A 14 -27.52 2.93 2.06
C GLU A 14 -26.29 3.78 1.77
N GLU A 15 -25.16 3.09 1.67
CA GLU A 15 -23.90 3.67 1.25
C GLU A 15 -24.07 3.94 -0.23
N ILE A 16 -24.37 5.21 -0.54
CA ILE A 16 -24.41 5.71 -1.90
C ILE A 16 -23.00 5.52 -2.44
N GLU A 17 -22.80 4.47 -3.25
CA GLU A 17 -21.55 4.15 -3.91
C GLU A 17 -21.32 5.20 -5.01
N VAL A 18 -20.87 6.38 -4.60
CA VAL A 18 -20.32 7.37 -5.50
C VAL A 18 -19.01 6.77 -5.98
N GLU A 19 -18.98 6.34 -7.25
CA GLU A 19 -17.79 5.82 -7.90
C GLU A 19 -16.67 6.84 -7.74
N ALA A 20 -15.77 6.58 -6.80
CA ALA A 20 -14.73 7.51 -6.42
C ALA A 20 -13.78 7.66 -7.63
N PRO A 21 -13.29 8.89 -7.90
CA PRO A 21 -12.27 9.06 -8.93
C PRO A 21 -11.09 8.11 -8.65
N PRO A 22 -10.43 7.58 -9.70
CA PRO A 22 -9.39 6.59 -9.53
C PRO A 22 -8.29 7.14 -8.62
N CYS A 23 -8.15 6.54 -7.44
CA CYS A 23 -7.17 6.97 -6.46
C CYS A 23 -5.79 6.40 -6.83
N PRO A 24 -4.76 7.24 -7.02
CA PRO A 24 -3.41 6.76 -7.34
C PRO A 24 -2.65 6.18 -6.12
N HIS A 25 -3.28 6.07 -4.95
CA HIS A 25 -2.78 5.45 -3.72
C HIS A 25 -1.33 5.80 -3.31
N THR A 26 -0.88 7.03 -3.62
CA THR A 26 0.50 7.48 -3.37
C THR A 26 0.81 7.80 -1.90
N SER A 27 -0.20 7.81 -1.03
CA SER A 27 -0.09 8.33 0.35
C SER A 27 -0.76 7.39 1.36
N LEU A 28 -0.09 6.26 1.61
CA LEU A 28 -0.49 5.22 2.57
C LEU A 28 0.17 5.44 3.94
N ILE A 29 -0.63 5.38 5.01
CA ILE A 29 -0.15 5.45 6.41
C ILE A 29 -0.29 4.09 7.08
N GLN A 30 0.76 3.68 7.80
CA GLN A 30 0.75 2.46 8.61
C GLN A 30 -0.01 2.67 9.93
N ARG A 31 -0.88 1.72 10.25
CA ARG A 31 -1.63 1.65 11.51
C ARG A 31 -1.59 0.22 12.05
N TRP A 32 -1.33 0.10 13.35
CA TRP A 32 -1.41 -1.17 14.08
C TRP A 32 -2.66 -1.18 14.94
N GLU A 33 -3.28 -2.35 15.10
CA GLU A 33 -4.42 -2.48 16.01
C GLU A 33 -3.96 -2.49 17.46
N ASN A 34 -2.82 -3.13 17.72
CA ASN A 34 -2.30 -3.32 19.07
C ASN A 34 -0.86 -2.84 19.23
N ALA A 35 -0.49 -2.43 20.45
CA ALA A 35 0.87 -2.00 20.76
C ALA A 35 1.93 -3.11 20.55
N ASN A 36 1.56 -4.37 20.76
CA ASN A 36 2.44 -5.53 20.56
C ASN A 36 2.75 -5.81 19.06
N GLU A 37 2.00 -5.19 18.16
CA GLU A 37 2.19 -5.32 16.72
C GLU A 37 3.06 -4.20 16.16
N MET A 38 3.26 -3.11 16.92
CA MET A 38 4.05 -1.96 16.47
C MET A 38 5.44 -2.40 16.02
N GLY A 39 5.85 -1.93 14.84
CA GLY A 39 7.12 -2.28 14.21
C GLY A 39 7.08 -3.55 13.36
N LYS A 40 6.06 -4.40 13.49
CA LYS A 40 5.83 -5.55 12.61
C LYS A 40 5.01 -5.09 11.40
N LYS A 41 5.69 -4.81 10.28
CA LYS A 41 5.07 -4.22 9.08
C LYS A 41 4.00 -5.11 8.45
N GLU A 42 4.16 -6.43 8.57
CA GLU A 42 3.22 -7.44 8.08
C GLU A 42 1.88 -7.44 8.82
N LEU A 43 1.87 -6.98 10.08
CA LEU A 43 0.67 -6.85 10.91
C LEU A 43 0.06 -5.45 10.85
N ALA A 44 0.69 -4.52 10.13
CA ALA A 44 0.16 -3.18 9.94
C ALA A 44 -0.94 -3.17 8.87
N ARG A 45 -1.98 -2.39 9.12
CA ARG A 45 -2.93 -1.95 8.08
C ARG A 45 -2.42 -0.67 7.44
N TYR A 46 -2.57 -0.56 6.13
CA TYR A 46 -2.12 0.59 5.36
C TYR A 46 -3.33 1.36 4.87
N ILE A 47 -3.54 2.57 5.38
CA ILE A 47 -4.72 3.37 5.06
C ILE A 47 -4.33 4.50 4.12
N CYS A 48 -5.01 4.61 2.98
CA CYS A 48 -4.83 5.75 2.10
C CYS A 48 -5.45 6.99 2.73
N THR A 49 -4.68 8.05 2.85
CA THR A 49 -5.17 9.33 3.39
C THR A 49 -6.13 10.06 2.45
N SER A 50 -6.08 9.75 1.15
CA SER A 50 -6.89 10.42 0.13
C SER A 50 -8.27 9.80 -0.04
N CYS A 51 -8.37 8.47 -0.13
CA CYS A 51 -9.65 7.76 -0.30
C CYS A 51 -10.13 7.04 0.97
N GLY A 52 -9.28 6.88 1.99
CA GLY A 52 -9.62 6.14 3.21
C GLY A 52 -9.56 4.61 3.07
N GLU A 53 -9.26 4.09 1.88
CA GLU A 53 -9.21 2.66 1.64
C GLU A 53 -8.05 2.00 2.41
N THR A 54 -8.29 0.77 2.86
CA THR A 54 -7.36 0.01 3.69
C THR A 54 -6.76 -1.16 2.91
N PHE A 55 -5.44 -1.28 2.96
CA PHE A 55 -4.64 -2.26 2.25
C PHE A 55 -3.87 -3.15 3.22
N SER A 56 -3.65 -4.40 2.81
CA SER A 56 -2.72 -5.31 3.47
C SER A 56 -1.26 -4.91 3.20
N TYR A 57 -0.33 -5.50 3.95
CA TYR A 57 1.11 -5.29 3.73
C TYR A 57 1.53 -5.58 2.28
N GLU A 58 1.13 -6.72 1.73
CA GLU A 58 1.52 -7.13 0.37
C GLU A 58 0.96 -6.19 -0.70
N GLN A 59 -0.27 -5.70 -0.52
CA GLN A 59 -0.87 -4.74 -1.44
C GLN A 59 -0.16 -3.39 -1.36
N ALA A 60 0.11 -2.91 -0.14
CA ALA A 60 0.83 -1.66 0.08
C ALA A 60 2.26 -1.73 -0.45
N GLU A 61 2.95 -2.87 -0.33
CA GLU A 61 4.30 -3.05 -0.84
C GLU A 61 4.36 -2.91 -2.36
N LYS A 62 3.38 -3.48 -3.08
CA LYS A 62 3.25 -3.34 -4.55
C LYS A 62 2.95 -1.91 -4.98
N ILE A 63 2.12 -1.20 -4.22
CA ILE A 63 1.77 0.21 -4.50
C ILE A 63 2.97 1.13 -4.25
N LEU A 64 3.69 0.93 -3.15
CA LEU A 64 4.80 1.80 -2.74
C LEU A 64 6.12 1.47 -3.46
N ASN A 65 6.31 0.24 -3.91
CA ASN A 65 7.51 -0.21 -4.61
C ASN A 65 7.15 -0.92 -5.93
N PRO A 66 6.53 -0.22 -6.90
CA PRO A 66 6.12 -0.83 -8.15
C PRO A 66 7.31 -1.43 -8.94
N ASP A 67 8.49 -0.81 -8.83
CA ASP A 67 9.72 -1.23 -9.51
C ASP A 67 10.30 -2.56 -8.97
N ARG A 68 10.04 -2.89 -7.69
CA ARG A 68 10.49 -4.14 -7.08
C ARG A 68 9.65 -5.35 -7.44
N ALA A 69 8.44 -5.13 -7.97
CA ALA A 69 7.59 -6.23 -8.42
C ALA A 69 8.11 -6.88 -9.70
N ASP A 70 8.95 -6.17 -10.48
CA ASP A 70 9.45 -6.61 -11.79
C ASP A 70 10.96 -6.91 -11.80
N THR A 71 11.74 -6.40 -10.85
CA THR A 71 13.20 -6.55 -10.85
C THR A 71 13.70 -7.77 -10.09
N GLY A 72 13.74 -8.90 -10.80
CA GLY A 72 14.80 -9.88 -10.58
C GLY A 72 16.16 -9.21 -10.83
N ALA A 73 16.93 -8.99 -9.76
CA ALA A 73 18.38 -8.80 -9.76
C ALA A 73 19.01 -8.06 -10.97
N ALA A 74 18.90 -6.73 -11.05
CA ALA A 74 19.74 -5.95 -11.96
C ALA A 74 20.07 -4.57 -11.39
N ARG A 75 21.04 -4.52 -10.48
CA ARG A 75 21.87 -3.31 -10.32
C ARG A 75 23.07 -3.47 -11.24
N VAL A 76 22.91 -3.03 -12.49
CA VAL A 76 24.03 -2.81 -13.40
C VAL A 76 24.73 -1.56 -12.88
N PHE A 77 25.90 -1.75 -12.26
CA PHE A 77 26.83 -0.66 -12.01
C PHE A 77 27.41 -0.25 -13.37
N ALA A 78 26.81 0.76 -13.99
CA ALA A 78 27.47 1.53 -15.03
C ALA A 78 28.38 2.55 -14.32
N ASP A 79 29.66 2.22 -14.23
CA ASP A 79 30.73 3.20 -14.01
C ASP A 79 31.57 3.23 -15.29
N GLU A 80 31.24 4.23 -16.11
CA GLU A 80 31.95 4.67 -17.30
C GLU A 80 33.29 5.34 -16.92
N ALA A 81 34.21 5.35 -17.90
CA ALA A 81 35.35 6.26 -18.06
C ALA A 81 36.71 5.88 -17.45
N ARG A 82 37.50 5.13 -18.24
CA ARG A 82 38.90 5.50 -18.52
C ARG A 82 39.28 5.10 -19.95
N GLU A 83 38.93 5.97 -20.89
CA GLU A 83 39.64 6.09 -22.16
C GLU A 83 41.01 6.73 -21.87
N GLU A 84 42.11 6.00 -22.13
CA GLU A 84 43.42 6.60 -22.43
C GLU A 84 44.21 5.63 -23.32
N GLU A 85 44.06 5.87 -24.61
CA GLU A 85 44.81 5.53 -25.84
C GLU A 85 45.96 4.48 -25.84
N PRO A 86 46.03 3.62 -26.87
CA PRO A 86 47.15 2.69 -27.08
C PRO A 86 48.34 3.40 -27.75
N SER A 87 49.42 3.65 -27.00
CA SER A 87 50.68 4.11 -27.57
C SER A 87 51.58 2.92 -27.96
N VAL A 88 51.68 2.71 -29.27
CA VAL A 88 52.65 1.84 -29.96
C VAL A 88 54.10 2.26 -29.67
N ARG A 89 54.94 1.32 -29.24
CA ARG A 89 56.35 1.20 -29.71
C ARG A 89 56.97 -0.14 -29.37
#